data_AF-A0A6W0IW06-F1
#
_entry.id   AF-A0A6W0IW06-F1
#
_cell.length_a   1.000
_cell.length_b   1.000
_cell.length_c   1.000
_cell.angle_alpha   90.00
_cell.angle_beta   90.00
_cell.angle_gamma   90.00
#
_symmetry.space_group_name_H-M   'P 1'
#
loop_
_entity.id
_entity.type
_entity.pdbx_description
1 polymer ?
#
loop_
_entity_poly.entity_id
_entity_poly.type
_entity_poly.pdbx_seq_one_letter_code
_entity_poly.pdbx_strand_id
1 'polypeptide(L)'
;MKMMVFLLVVMVAYMAFFRDDGRDAAAATYAAQRINEQDKILVELQSLNDPHVSDFVRDWRYYAPTPSPEQLSELRIIQQNIKNDKSVAEKYTLEWQNKNGFCSKVEGMFGKIECTPGL
;
A
#
# COMPACT_ATOMS: atom_id res chain seq x y z
N MET A 1 -23.17 -47.38 21.95
CA MET A 1 -23.04 -46.09 22.65
C MET A 1 -21.60 -45.61 22.80
N LYS A 2 -20.66 -46.38 23.38
CA LYS A 2 -19.24 -45.97 23.54
C LYS A 2 -18.49 -45.63 22.24
N MET A 3 -18.78 -46.31 21.13
CA MET A 3 -18.11 -46.08 19.83
C MET A 3 -18.56 -44.78 19.13
N MET A 4 -19.82 -44.36 19.31
CA MET A 4 -20.33 -43.09 18.78
C MET A 4 -19.76 -41.88 19.52
N VAL A 5 -19.54 -41.99 20.83
CA VAL A 5 -18.91 -40.94 21.64
C VAL A 5 -17.45 -40.75 21.20
N PHE A 6 -16.74 -41.83 20.89
CA PHE A 6 -15.35 -41.75 20.42
C PHE A 6 -15.23 -41.06 19.06
N LEU A 7 -16.13 -41.35 18.11
CA LEU A 7 -16.18 -40.69 16.81
C LEU A 7 -16.47 -39.18 16.91
N LEU A 8 -17.37 -38.79 17.81
CA LEU A 8 -17.67 -37.38 18.07
C LEU A 8 -16.47 -36.62 18.65
N VAL A 9 -15.75 -37.22 19.60
CA VAL A 9 -14.55 -36.59 20.18
C VAL A 9 -13.45 -36.42 19.13
N VAL A 10 -13.26 -37.41 18.25
CA VAL A 10 -12.29 -37.32 17.16
C VAL A 10 -12.69 -36.25 16.14
N MET A 11 -13.97 -36.14 15.77
CA MET A 11 -14.43 -35.08 14.86
C MET A 11 -14.28 -33.68 15.45
N VAL A 12 -14.60 -33.49 16.74
CA VAL A 12 -14.44 -32.18 17.41
C VAL A 12 -12.97 -31.80 17.53
N ALA A 13 -12.09 -32.76 17.85
CA ALA A 13 -10.65 -32.55 17.87
C ALA A 13 -10.09 -32.22 16.47
N TYR A 14 -10.60 -32.88 15.43
CA TYR A 14 -10.23 -32.60 14.04
C TYR A 14 -10.66 -31.18 13.64
N MET A 15 -11.92 -30.78 13.89
CA MET A 15 -12.39 -29.42 13.57
C MET A 15 -11.64 -28.33 14.36
N ALA A 16 -11.20 -28.60 15.59
CA ALA A 16 -10.39 -27.67 16.37
C ALA A 16 -8.96 -27.53 15.83
N PHE A 17 -8.40 -28.58 15.22
CA PHE A 17 -7.06 -28.57 14.64
C PHE A 17 -6.97 -27.77 13.32
N PHE A 18 -8.08 -27.62 12.60
CA PHE A 18 -8.17 -26.84 11.36
C PHE A 18 -8.65 -25.39 11.56
N ARG A 19 -8.84 -24.92 12.80
CA ARG A 19 -9.02 -23.48 13.04
C ARG A 19 -7.68 -22.76 12.86
N ASP A 20 -7.42 -22.36 11.61
CA ASP A 20 -6.27 -21.55 11.16
C ASP A 20 -6.40 -20.07 11.61
N ASP A 21 -7.01 -19.83 12.78
CA ASP A 21 -7.27 -18.48 13.33
C ASP A 21 -5.96 -17.68 13.54
N GLY A 22 -4.83 -18.37 13.69
CA GLY A 22 -3.53 -17.76 13.95
C GLY A 22 -2.83 -17.15 12.73
N ARG A 23 -3.00 -17.70 11.52
CA ARG A 23 -2.38 -17.14 10.31
C ARG A 23 -3.06 -15.86 9.87
N ASP A 24 -4.39 -15.82 9.93
CA ASP A 24 -5.17 -14.64 9.57
C ASP A 24 -4.90 -13.48 10.55
N ALA A 25 -4.79 -13.79 11.86
CA ALA A 25 -4.42 -12.80 12.87
C ALA A 25 -3.00 -12.24 12.68
N ALA A 26 -2.04 -13.10 12.34
CA ALA A 26 -0.67 -12.68 12.05
C ALA A 26 -0.62 -11.80 10.79
N ALA A 27 -1.28 -12.22 9.70
CA ALA A 27 -1.34 -11.46 8.44
C ALA A 27 -1.98 -10.08 8.62
N ALA A 28 -3.07 -9.98 9.38
CA ALA A 28 -3.72 -8.70 9.73
C ALA A 28 -2.77 -7.79 10.54
N THR A 29 -2.02 -8.37 11.48
CA THR A 29 -1.04 -7.64 12.29
C THR A 29 0.08 -7.05 11.42
N TYR A 30 0.64 -7.84 10.50
CA TYR A 30 1.69 -7.36 9.59
C TYR A 30 1.18 -6.27 8.62
N ALA A 31 -0.06 -6.38 8.14
CA ALA A 31 -0.65 -5.34 7.30
C ALA A 31 -0.82 -4.02 8.07
N ALA A 32 -1.34 -4.09 9.31
CA ALA A 32 -1.50 -2.91 10.17
C ALA A 32 -0.16 -2.23 10.49
N GLN A 33 0.91 -3.00 10.71
CA GLN A 33 2.25 -2.46 10.91
C GLN A 33 2.72 -1.65 9.70
N ARG A 34 2.56 -2.18 8.47
CA ARG A 34 2.97 -1.47 7.26
C ARG A 34 2.16 -0.20 7.01
N ILE A 35 0.85 -0.22 7.28
CA ILE A 35 0.00 0.97 7.19
C ILE A 35 0.50 2.05 8.15
N ASN A 36 0.78 1.69 9.41
CA ASN A 36 1.30 2.64 10.40
C ASN A 36 2.66 3.23 10.00
N GLU A 37 3.54 2.43 9.41
CA GLU A 37 4.84 2.93 8.91
C GLU A 37 4.70 3.86 7.72
N GLN A 38 3.82 3.51 6.76
CA GLN A 38 3.48 4.39 5.66
C GLN A 38 2.93 5.72 6.17
N ASP A 39 1.99 5.70 7.11
CA ASP A 39 1.36 6.92 7.62
C ASP A 39 2.38 7.87 8.26
N LYS A 40 3.37 7.34 8.99
CA LYS A 40 4.48 8.15 9.52
C LYS A 40 5.26 8.83 8.41
N ILE A 41 5.64 8.09 7.36
CA ILE A 41 6.40 8.63 6.23
C ILE A 41 5.59 9.72 5.52
N LEU A 42 4.31 9.47 5.25
CA LEU A 42 3.45 10.41 4.53
C LEU A 42 3.17 11.69 5.34
N VAL A 43 3.01 11.58 6.66
CA VAL A 43 2.88 12.75 7.54
C VAL A 43 4.17 13.57 7.56
N GLU A 44 5.33 12.92 7.62
CA GLU A 44 6.62 13.61 7.52
C GLU A 44 6.78 14.33 6.17
N LEU A 45 6.36 13.72 5.06
CA LEU A 45 6.39 14.35 3.75
C LEU A 45 5.44 15.54 3.67
N GLN A 46 4.21 15.38 4.19
CA GLN A 46 3.22 16.46 4.25
C GLN A 46 3.74 17.68 5.03
N SER A 47 4.57 17.46 6.06
CA SER A 47 5.18 18.53 6.86
C SER A 47 6.17 19.43 6.08
N LEU A 48 6.59 19.02 4.88
CA LEU A 48 7.49 19.81 4.02
C LEU A 48 6.78 21.03 3.40
N ASN A 49 5.45 21.12 3.53
CA ASN A 49 4.59 22.24 3.08
C ASN A 49 4.83 22.64 1.62
N ASP A 50 4.96 21.64 0.74
CA ASP A 50 5.18 21.83 -0.69
C ASP A 50 3.96 21.29 -1.48
N PRO A 51 3.46 22.03 -2.49
CA PRO A 51 2.31 21.60 -3.28
C PRO A 51 2.52 20.27 -4.00
N HIS A 52 3.69 20.05 -4.61
CA HIS A 52 3.98 18.83 -5.35
C HIS A 52 4.11 17.63 -4.42
N VAL A 53 4.67 17.84 -3.23
CA VAL A 53 4.73 16.82 -2.19
C VAL A 53 3.32 16.47 -1.68
N SER A 54 2.43 17.46 -1.58
CA SER A 54 1.05 17.24 -1.17
C SER A 54 0.26 16.43 -2.21
N ASP A 55 0.47 16.70 -3.50
CA ASP A 55 -0.11 15.92 -4.60
C ASP A 55 0.38 14.47 -4.57
N PHE A 56 1.70 14.27 -4.39
CA PHE A 56 2.28 12.94 -4.23
C PHE A 56 1.66 12.17 -3.06
N VAL A 57 1.57 12.79 -1.87
CA VAL A 57 1.00 12.16 -0.67
C VAL A 57 -0.46 11.76 -0.88
N ARG A 58 -1.26 12.65 -1.50
CA ARG A 58 -2.66 12.36 -1.84
C ARG A 58 -2.76 11.14 -2.75
N ASP A 59 -2.01 11.13 -3.84
CA ASP A 59 -2.07 10.07 -4.84
C ASP A 59 -1.58 8.75 -4.25
N TRP A 60 -0.50 8.77 -3.46
CA TRP A 60 -0.01 7.59 -2.77
C TRP A 60 -1.09 6.96 -1.88
N ARG A 61 -1.77 7.76 -1.04
CA ARG A 61 -2.85 7.27 -0.16
C ARG A 61 -4.01 6.66 -0.94
N TYR A 62 -4.30 7.19 -2.12
CA TYR A 62 -5.38 6.71 -2.97
C TYR A 62 -5.06 5.34 -3.59
N TYR A 63 -3.85 5.15 -4.13
CA TYR A 63 -3.50 3.90 -4.83
C TYR A 63 -2.88 2.82 -3.94
N ALA A 64 -2.23 3.20 -2.84
CA ALA A 64 -1.63 2.26 -1.89
C ALA A 64 -2.22 2.45 -0.47
N PRO A 65 -3.53 2.27 -0.28
CA PRO A 65 -4.14 2.37 1.06
C PRO A 65 -3.65 1.26 1.99
N THR A 66 -3.24 0.11 1.45
CA THR A 66 -2.59 -0.98 2.19
C THR A 66 -1.32 -1.37 1.46
N PRO A 67 -0.15 -0.80 1.82
CA PRO A 67 1.07 -1.01 1.07
C PRO A 67 1.56 -2.45 1.17
N SER A 68 2.06 -2.99 0.06
CA SER A 68 2.92 -4.17 0.05
C SER A 68 4.29 -3.85 0.67
N PRO A 69 5.08 -4.86 1.06
CA PRO A 69 6.46 -4.64 1.51
C PRO A 69 7.31 -3.86 0.49
N GLU A 70 7.12 -4.14 -0.79
CA GLU A 70 7.84 -3.48 -1.90
C GLU A 70 7.43 -2.01 -2.02
N GLN A 71 6.13 -1.72 -1.96
CA GLN A 71 5.62 -0.35 -1.99
C GLN A 71 6.11 0.46 -0.78
N LEU A 72 6.16 -0.14 0.41
CA LEU A 72 6.70 0.52 1.59
C LEU A 72 8.21 0.79 1.47
N SER A 73 8.96 -0.12 0.86
CA SER A 73 10.38 0.10 0.56
C SER A 73 10.58 1.22 -0.46
N GLU A 74 9.79 1.22 -1.54
CA GLU A 74 9.76 2.28 -2.55
C GLU A 74 9.46 3.64 -1.91
N LEU A 75 8.46 3.71 -1.02
CA LEU A 75 8.10 4.92 -0.30
C LEU A 75 9.25 5.49 0.54
N ARG A 76 10.04 4.63 1.21
CA ARG A 76 11.20 5.07 1.98
C ARG A 76 12.28 5.70 1.11
N ILE A 77 12.50 5.17 -0.10
CA ILE A 77 13.46 5.73 -1.06
C ILE A 77 12.95 7.09 -1.57
N ILE A 78 11.68 7.15 -1.98
CA ILE A 78 11.05 8.38 -2.45
C ILE A 78 11.11 9.45 -1.36
N GLN A 79 10.86 9.08 -0.10
CA GLN A 79 10.94 10.00 1.03
C GLN A 79 12.32 10.67 1.13
N GLN A 80 13.40 9.90 1.03
CA GLN A 80 14.76 10.44 1.08
C GLN A 80 15.01 11.39 -0.09
N ASN A 81 14.58 11.03 -1.29
CA ASN A 81 14.78 11.84 -2.48
C ASN A 81 14.00 13.17 -2.39
N ILE A 82 12.75 13.15 -1.94
CA ILE A 82 11.93 14.36 -1.75
C ILE A 82 12.50 15.24 -0.63
N LYS A 83 13.01 14.66 0.46
CA LYS A 83 13.67 15.41 1.54
C LYS A 83 14.93 16.14 1.04
N ASN A 84 15.65 15.55 0.08
CA ASN A 84 16.84 16.16 -0.53
C ASN A 84 16.48 17.23 -1.56
N ASP A 85 15.50 16.95 -2.42
CA ASP A 85 15.01 17.85 -3.46
C ASP A 85 13.50 17.69 -3.62
N LYS A 86 12.72 18.71 -3.26
CA LYS A 86 11.26 18.64 -3.29
C LYS A 86 10.69 18.57 -4.70
N SER A 87 11.42 19.08 -5.70
CA SER A 87 10.93 19.13 -7.09
C SER A 87 10.73 17.74 -7.69
N VAL A 88 11.43 16.72 -7.18
CA VAL A 88 11.32 15.33 -7.65
C VAL A 88 9.95 14.70 -7.30
N ALA A 89 9.17 15.31 -6.41
CA ALA A 89 7.84 14.82 -6.06
C ALA A 89 6.88 14.81 -7.26
N GLU A 90 6.99 15.79 -8.16
CA GLU A 90 6.21 15.84 -9.39
C GLU A 90 6.53 14.63 -10.29
N LYS A 91 7.82 14.33 -10.46
CA LYS A 91 8.29 13.17 -11.23
C LYS A 91 7.71 11.87 -10.68
N TYR A 92 7.79 11.66 -9.36
CA TYR A 92 7.24 10.44 -8.74
C TYR A 92 5.72 10.36 -8.84
N THR A 93 5.03 11.50 -8.76
CA THR A 93 3.57 11.55 -8.95
C THR A 93 3.20 11.09 -10.36
N LEU A 94 3.89 11.60 -11.39
CA LEU A 94 3.67 11.20 -12.78
C LEU A 94 3.99 9.72 -13.01
N GLU A 95 5.15 9.24 -12.55
CA GLU A 95 5.53 7.82 -12.65
C GLU A 95 4.47 6.91 -11.99
N TRP A 96 3.97 7.32 -10.83
CA TRP A 96 2.96 6.58 -10.08
C TRP A 96 1.60 6.58 -10.78
N GLN A 97 1.15 7.72 -11.32
CA GLN A 97 -0.07 7.81 -12.12
C GLN A 97 0.02 6.98 -13.41
N ASN A 98 1.19 6.97 -14.07
CA ASN A 98 1.44 6.17 -15.26
C ASN A 98 1.34 4.66 -14.94
N LYS A 99 2.00 4.22 -13.86
CA LYS A 99 2.00 2.83 -13.39
C LYS A 99 0.60 2.33 -13.01
N ASN A 100 -0.25 3.21 -12.47
CA ASN A 100 -1.61 2.89 -12.03
C ASN A 100 -2.71 3.27 -13.06
N GLY A 101 -2.33 3.60 -14.30
CA GLY A 101 -3.26 3.70 -15.43
C GLY A 101 -4.04 5.01 -15.57
N PHE A 102 -3.64 6.09 -14.89
CA PHE A 102 -4.35 7.37 -14.94
C PHE A 102 -4.13 8.18 -16.22
N CYS A 103 -3.11 7.82 -17.02
CA CYS A 103 -2.80 8.44 -18.31
C CYS A 103 -3.90 8.36 -19.37
N SER A 104 -4.95 7.58 -19.14
CA SER A 104 -6.12 7.53 -20.02
C SER A 104 -7.22 8.54 -19.66
N LYS A 105 -7.10 9.28 -18.54
CA LYS A 105 -8.20 10.09 -17.98
C LYS A 105 -7.97 11.61 -17.93
N VAL A 106 -6.78 12.09 -18.30
CA VAL A 106 -6.46 13.53 -18.29
C VAL A 106 -6.27 14.06 -19.71
N GLU A 107 -7.33 13.99 -20.52
CA GLU A 107 -7.49 14.93 -21.65
C GLU A 107 -7.90 16.30 -21.07
N GLY A 108 -6.96 16.96 -20.39
CA GLY A 108 -7.14 18.31 -19.87
C GLY A 108 -6.82 19.37 -20.93
N MET A 109 -7.61 20.44 -20.92
CA MET A 109 -7.70 21.61 -21.83
C MET A 109 -6.40 22.33 -22.28
N PHE A 110 -5.19 21.86 -21.91
CA PHE A 110 -3.90 22.53 -22.16
C PHE A 110 -2.86 21.64 -22.87
N GLY A 111 -3.29 20.84 -23.84
CA GLY A 111 -2.39 20.07 -24.69
C GLY A 111 -2.10 18.68 -24.12
N LYS A 112 -1.80 17.75 -25.04
CA LYS A 112 -1.54 16.35 -24.73
C LYS A 112 -0.39 16.26 -23.73
N ILE A 113 -0.69 15.84 -22.50
CA ILE A 113 0.32 15.26 -21.63
C ILE A 113 0.67 13.93 -22.30
N GLU A 114 1.73 13.93 -23.10
CA GLU A 114 2.27 12.72 -23.70
C GLU A 114 2.83 11.86 -22.58
N CYS A 115 1.97 10.97 -22.08
CA CYS A 115 2.39 9.85 -21.30
C CYS A 115 3.27 8.97 -22.16
N THR A 116 4.57 9.14 -22.08
CA THR A 116 5.51 8.10 -22.51
C THR A 116 5.35 6.95 -21.53
N PRO A 117 4.82 5.78 -21.96
CA PRO A 117 4.95 4.58 -21.15
C PRO A 117 6.45 4.37 -20.94
N GLY A 118 6.87 4.16 -19.71
CA GLY A 118 8.27 3.95 -19.39
C GLY A 118 8.82 2.79 -20.21
N LEU A 119 9.68 3.13 -21.18
CA LEU A 119 10.83 2.40 -21.71
C LEU A 119 11.69 3.38 -22.51
#